data_AF-A0AB37MGX9-F1
#
_entry.id   AF-A0AB37MGX9-F1
#
_cell.length_a   1.000
_cell.length_b   1.000
_cell.length_c   1.000
_cell.angle_alpha   90.00
_cell.angle_beta   90.00
_cell.angle_gamma   90.00
#
_symmetry.space_group_name_H-M   'P 1'
#
loop_
_entity.id
_entity.type
_entity.pdbx_description
1 polymer ?
#
loop_
_entity_poly.entity_id
_entity_poly.type
_entity_poly.pdbx_seq_one_letter_code
_entity_poly.pdbx_strand_id
1 'polypeptide(L)'
;MKAMKISVKYSRIGIPFLFLVLFVFSCSSIDKKGGLVILSPHSVSSTIDLMDIIDTVMYVQFDDSVLLSGIGNLVLTDSFIIGTTNKYGILKFDIEGHFLNIIGGVGQGPEEYPSGAYNMAVDAQNGVVYAFISPDILLSYSLTGEFLQRVHVQMPEGVSGVQYPEIFQVQNGLLYFYYMNAGAIGEKPLYWMAMNKDGTLVRCRRGQKARTFFIREFC
;
A
#
# COMPACT_ATOMS: atom_id res chain seq x y z
N MET A 1 48.65 -18.75 -56.89
CA MET A 1 48.32 -17.31 -57.02
C MET A 1 48.48 -16.66 -55.66
N LYS A 2 49.11 -15.47 -55.62
CA LYS A 2 49.81 -14.87 -54.47
C LYS A 2 48.96 -14.69 -53.20
N ALA A 3 49.52 -15.08 -52.05
CA ALA A 3 49.08 -14.64 -50.73
C ALA A 3 49.57 -13.21 -50.47
N MET A 4 48.65 -12.27 -50.26
CA MET A 4 48.96 -10.89 -49.90
C MET A 4 49.05 -10.78 -48.38
N LYS A 5 50.28 -10.67 -47.85
CA LYS A 5 50.52 -10.30 -46.45
C LYS A 5 50.35 -8.78 -46.31
N ILE A 6 49.33 -8.36 -45.56
CA ILE A 6 49.19 -6.97 -45.11
C ILE A 6 49.81 -6.90 -43.71
N SER A 7 50.97 -6.27 -43.59
CA SER A 7 51.57 -5.95 -42.30
C SER A 7 51.08 -4.58 -41.83
N VAL A 8 50.20 -4.55 -40.82
CA VAL A 8 49.80 -3.32 -40.14
C VAL A 8 50.86 -3.00 -39.08
N LYS A 9 51.57 -1.88 -39.24
CA LYS A 9 52.44 -1.33 -38.20
C LYS A 9 51.56 -0.69 -37.12
N TYR A 10 51.49 -1.31 -35.95
CA TYR A 10 50.85 -0.71 -34.78
C TYR A 10 51.73 0.41 -34.23
N SER A 11 51.35 1.65 -34.52
CA SER A 11 51.87 2.83 -33.82
C SER A 11 51.33 2.83 -32.39
N ARG A 12 52.19 3.16 -31.42
CA ARG A 12 51.98 3.08 -29.96
C ARG A 12 50.96 4.11 -29.41
N ILE A 13 49.87 4.38 -30.10
CA ILE A 13 48.76 5.23 -29.66
C ILE A 13 47.49 4.43 -29.89
N GLY A 14 47.13 3.59 -28.91
CA GLY A 14 45.96 2.71 -29.04
C GLY A 14 45.41 2.11 -27.76
N ILE A 15 46.00 2.42 -26.61
CA ILE A 15 45.51 1.95 -25.30
C ILE A 15 44.83 3.08 -24.51
N PRO A 16 45.38 4.31 -24.38
CA PRO A 16 44.69 5.36 -23.62
C PRO A 16 43.46 5.90 -24.35
N PHE A 17 43.43 5.83 -25.70
CA PHE A 17 42.26 6.25 -26.48
C PHE A 17 41.09 5.27 -26.38
N LEU A 18 41.38 3.96 -26.23
CA LEU A 18 40.36 2.93 -26.03
C LEU A 18 39.70 3.05 -24.64
N PHE A 19 40.47 3.39 -23.60
CA PHE A 19 39.95 3.65 -22.26
C PHE A 19 39.11 4.94 -22.17
N LEU A 20 39.43 5.98 -22.96
CA LEU A 20 38.65 7.22 -23.01
C LEU A 20 37.25 6.98 -23.64
N VAL A 21 37.17 6.11 -24.66
CA VAL A 21 35.89 5.75 -25.31
C VAL A 21 34.99 4.92 -24.39
N LEU A 22 35.56 4.09 -23.50
CA LEU A 22 34.78 3.32 -22.53
C LEU A 22 34.18 4.19 -21.40
N PHE A 23 34.79 5.35 -21.09
CA PHE A 23 34.26 6.27 -20.07
C PHE A 23 33.06 7.11 -20.55
N VAL A 24 32.91 7.35 -21.85
CA VAL A 24 31.77 8.13 -22.40
C VAL A 24 30.49 7.31 -22.60
N PHE A 25 30.54 5.97 -22.50
CA PHE A 25 29.34 5.12 -22.61
C PHE A 25 28.70 4.75 -21.26
N SER A 26 29.28 5.15 -20.12
CA SER A 26 28.77 4.76 -18.79
C SER A 26 27.69 5.68 -18.22
N CYS A 27 27.13 6.60 -19.01
CA CYS A 27 26.04 7.47 -18.55
C CYS A 27 24.89 7.52 -19.57
N SER A 28 24.16 6.42 -19.69
CA SER A 28 22.75 6.48 -20.04
C SER A 28 21.96 6.35 -18.73
N SER A 29 21.71 7.47 -18.05
CA SER A 29 20.61 7.50 -17.10
C SER A 29 19.34 7.22 -17.90
N ILE A 30 18.81 6.01 -17.79
CA ILE A 30 17.46 5.70 -18.25
C ILE A 30 16.56 6.54 -17.35
N ASP A 31 16.24 7.75 -17.83
CA ASP A 31 15.15 8.54 -17.33
C ASP A 31 13.89 7.71 -17.55
N LYS A 32 13.49 6.95 -16.54
CA LYS A 32 12.10 6.52 -16.43
C LYS A 32 11.29 7.79 -16.24
N LYS A 33 10.96 8.46 -17.34
CA LYS A 33 9.82 9.38 -17.43
C LYS A 33 8.54 8.57 -17.28
N GLY A 34 8.35 7.97 -16.10
CA GLY A 34 7.03 7.63 -15.60
C GLY A 34 6.39 8.93 -15.17
N GLY A 35 5.99 9.75 -16.16
CA GLY A 35 5.11 10.88 -15.88
C GLY A 35 3.87 10.32 -15.18
N LEU A 36 3.50 10.92 -14.05
CA LEU A 36 2.27 10.58 -13.35
C LEU A 36 1.12 10.69 -14.36
N VAL A 37 0.53 9.55 -14.74
CA VAL A 37 -0.63 9.55 -15.64
C VAL A 37 -1.79 10.14 -14.85
N ILE A 38 -2.07 11.43 -15.07
CA ILE A 38 -3.24 12.10 -14.50
C ILE A 38 -4.44 11.63 -15.30
N LEU A 39 -5.13 10.61 -14.79
CA LEU A 39 -6.41 10.18 -15.32
C LEU A 39 -7.46 11.24 -14.96
N SER A 40 -7.94 11.99 -15.94
CA SER A 40 -9.10 12.88 -15.75
C SER A 40 -10.38 12.03 -15.84
N PRO A 41 -11.20 11.95 -14.78
CA PRO A 41 -12.44 11.15 -14.80
C PRO A 41 -13.40 11.54 -15.93
N HIS A 42 -13.29 12.76 -16.46
CA HIS A 42 -14.14 13.30 -17.52
C HIS A 42 -13.66 12.95 -18.94
N SER A 43 -12.51 12.28 -19.09
CA SER A 43 -11.90 11.99 -20.39
C SER A 43 -12.07 10.55 -20.88
N VAL A 44 -12.73 9.70 -20.11
CA VAL A 44 -12.98 8.29 -20.47
C VAL A 44 -14.35 8.18 -21.12
N SER A 45 -14.39 8.23 -22.45
CA SER A 45 -15.61 8.15 -23.26
C SER A 45 -15.95 6.72 -23.73
N SER A 46 -15.09 5.74 -23.47
CA SER A 46 -15.27 4.36 -23.92
C SER A 46 -15.64 3.47 -22.75
N THR A 47 -16.77 2.76 -22.87
CA THR A 47 -17.06 1.59 -22.04
C THR A 47 -16.02 0.52 -22.35
N ILE A 48 -15.22 0.13 -21.35
CA ILE A 48 -14.27 -0.99 -21.45
C ILE A 48 -15.00 -2.23 -20.96
N ASP A 49 -14.97 -3.32 -21.73
CA ASP A 49 -15.44 -4.61 -21.23
C ASP A 49 -14.43 -5.13 -20.20
N LEU A 50 -14.93 -5.55 -19.04
CA LEU A 50 -14.11 -6.13 -18.00
C LEU A 50 -13.38 -7.38 -18.50
N MET A 51 -13.98 -8.13 -19.42
CA MET A 51 -13.37 -9.33 -20.00
C MET A 51 -12.20 -9.00 -20.93
N ASP A 52 -12.09 -7.77 -21.45
CA ASP A 52 -10.96 -7.35 -22.27
C ASP A 52 -9.69 -7.06 -21.44
N ILE A 53 -9.82 -6.94 -20.11
CA ILE A 53 -8.72 -6.57 -19.20
C ILE A 53 -8.41 -7.63 -18.14
N ILE A 54 -9.20 -8.70 -18.03
CA ILE A 54 -8.97 -9.80 -17.10
C ILE A 54 -8.22 -10.93 -17.82
N ASP A 55 -7.06 -11.32 -17.28
CA ASP A 55 -6.33 -12.48 -17.79
C ASP A 55 -6.87 -13.81 -17.24
N THR A 56 -7.26 -13.86 -15.96
CA THR A 56 -7.69 -15.10 -15.28
C THR A 56 -8.58 -14.80 -14.07
N VAL A 57 -9.51 -15.72 -13.78
CA VAL A 57 -10.33 -15.72 -12.56
C VAL A 57 -9.97 -16.95 -11.74
N MET A 58 -9.70 -16.76 -10.45
CA MET A 58 -9.37 -17.83 -9.50
C MET A 58 -10.41 -17.88 -8.38
N TYR A 59 -10.78 -19.10 -7.99
CA TYR A 59 -11.63 -19.35 -6.83
C TYR A 59 -10.78 -20.01 -5.75
N VAL A 60 -10.67 -19.34 -4.60
CA VAL A 60 -9.97 -19.88 -3.43
C VAL A 60 -11.01 -20.24 -2.39
N GLN A 61 -11.05 -21.51 -2.00
CA GLN A 61 -11.92 -22.00 -0.94
C GLN A 61 -11.14 -22.03 0.36
N PHE A 62 -11.57 -21.25 1.36
CA PHE A 62 -11.00 -21.36 2.70
C PHE A 62 -11.35 -22.70 3.33
N ASP A 63 -10.40 -23.29 4.05
CA ASP A 63 -10.65 -24.51 4.82
C ASP A 63 -11.65 -24.27 5.98
N ASP A 64 -12.10 -25.36 6.60
CA ASP A 64 -13.08 -25.34 7.68
C ASP A 64 -12.45 -25.37 9.09
N SER A 65 -11.13 -25.21 9.18
CA SER A 65 -10.42 -25.20 10.47
C SER A 65 -10.79 -23.97 11.31
N VAL A 66 -11.24 -22.88 10.66
CA VAL A 66 -11.75 -21.68 11.29
C VAL A 66 -13.12 -21.34 10.73
N LEU A 67 -14.11 -21.17 11.63
CA LEU A 67 -15.46 -20.78 11.23
C LEU A 67 -15.54 -19.30 10.87
N LEU A 68 -15.55 -19.01 9.58
CA LEU A 68 -15.64 -17.65 9.05
C LEU A 68 -17.11 -17.21 8.96
N SER A 69 -17.54 -16.33 9.85
CA SER A 69 -18.87 -15.69 9.77
C SER A 69 -18.94 -14.57 8.71
N GLY A 70 -17.79 -14.18 8.19
CA GLY A 70 -17.60 -13.07 7.26
C GLY A 70 -16.14 -12.61 7.32
N ILE A 71 -15.64 -12.16 6.17
CA ILE A 71 -14.29 -11.61 6.03
C ILE A 71 -14.42 -10.12 5.73
N GLY A 72 -13.71 -9.29 6.50
CA GLY A 72 -13.66 -7.85 6.33
C GLY A 72 -12.58 -7.45 5.33
N ASN A 73 -11.57 -6.71 5.79
CA ASN A 73 -10.43 -6.32 4.95
C ASN A 73 -9.70 -7.58 4.47
N LEU A 74 -9.41 -7.65 3.18
CA LEU A 74 -8.71 -8.76 2.55
C LEU A 74 -7.51 -8.24 1.78
N VAL A 75 -6.35 -8.86 1.99
CA VAL A 75 -5.14 -8.63 1.22
C VAL A 75 -4.71 -9.95 0.62
N LEU A 76 -4.63 -9.99 -0.71
CA LEU A 76 -4.06 -11.10 -1.47
C LEU A 76 -2.66 -10.71 -1.93
N THR A 77 -1.71 -11.62 -1.76
CA THR A 77 -0.35 -11.53 -2.30
C THR A 77 -0.05 -12.78 -3.11
N ASP A 78 1.09 -12.82 -3.79
CA ASP A 78 1.53 -14.01 -4.53
C ASP A 78 1.85 -15.21 -3.62
N SER A 79 1.91 -15.04 -2.29
CA SER A 79 2.36 -16.07 -1.35
C SER A 79 1.42 -16.36 -0.19
N PHE A 80 0.44 -15.51 0.06
CA PHE A 80 -0.52 -15.68 1.16
C PHE A 80 -1.72 -14.75 1.03
N ILE A 81 -2.75 -15.07 1.80
CA ILE A 81 -3.96 -14.27 1.98
C ILE A 81 -4.04 -13.82 3.44
N ILE A 82 -4.40 -12.56 3.70
CA ILE A 82 -4.69 -12.07 5.04
C ILE A 82 -6.08 -11.45 5.06
N GLY A 83 -6.92 -11.92 5.96
CA GLY A 83 -8.30 -11.48 6.13
C GLY A 83 -8.61 -11.06 7.56
N THR A 84 -9.46 -10.06 7.76
CA THR A 84 -9.96 -9.69 9.08
C THR A 84 -11.29 -10.37 9.38
N THR A 85 -11.49 -10.78 10.63
CA THR A 85 -12.72 -11.38 11.13
C THR A 85 -13.08 -10.75 12.47
N ASN A 86 -14.38 -10.71 12.79
CA ASN A 86 -14.83 -10.20 14.08
C ASN A 86 -14.39 -11.12 15.21
N LYS A 87 -14.56 -12.44 15.05
CA LYS A 87 -14.33 -13.42 16.13
C LYS A 87 -12.86 -13.69 16.41
N TYR A 88 -12.05 -13.87 15.37
CA TYR A 88 -10.67 -14.35 15.51
C TYR A 88 -9.61 -13.28 15.22
N GLY A 89 -10.03 -12.09 14.81
CA GLY A 89 -9.11 -11.02 14.48
C GLY A 89 -8.54 -11.18 13.07
N ILE A 90 -7.25 -10.90 12.92
CA ILE A 90 -6.50 -10.97 11.68
C ILE A 90 -6.01 -12.40 11.46
N LEU A 91 -6.45 -13.02 10.38
CA LEU A 91 -6.10 -14.39 10.00
C LEU A 91 -5.20 -14.38 8.77
N LYS A 92 -4.20 -15.25 8.79
CA LYS A 92 -3.34 -15.53 7.64
C LYS A 92 -3.64 -16.93 7.10
N PHE A 93 -3.73 -17.02 5.79
CA PHE A 93 -3.93 -18.24 5.03
C PHE A 93 -2.84 -18.35 3.96
N ASP A 94 -2.60 -19.56 3.45
CA ASP A 94 -1.86 -19.72 2.21
C ASP A 94 -2.70 -19.28 0.99
N ILE A 95 -2.16 -19.45 -0.22
CA ILE A 95 -2.85 -19.05 -1.45
C ILE A 95 -3.95 -20.04 -1.84
N GLU A 96 -3.90 -21.27 -1.33
CA GLU A 96 -4.92 -22.29 -1.53
C GLU A 96 -6.11 -22.13 -0.58
N GLY A 97 -5.98 -21.30 0.46
CA GLY A 97 -7.03 -21.01 1.44
C GLY A 97 -6.91 -21.79 2.74
N HIS A 98 -5.82 -22.51 2.98
CA HIS A 98 -5.60 -23.18 4.26
C HIS A 98 -5.18 -22.19 5.33
N PHE A 99 -5.76 -22.35 6.52
CA PHE A 99 -5.43 -21.52 7.66
C PHE A 99 -4.00 -21.79 8.16
N LEU A 100 -3.24 -20.72 8.37
CA LEU A 100 -1.86 -20.79 8.86
C LEU A 100 -1.76 -20.35 10.32
N ASN A 101 -2.13 -19.10 10.61
CA ASN A 101 -2.01 -18.53 11.95
C ASN A 101 -2.87 -17.27 12.14
N ILE A 102 -3.10 -16.91 13.41
CA ILE A 102 -3.61 -15.58 13.81
C ILE A 102 -2.43 -14.61 13.85
N ILE A 103 -2.69 -13.34 13.51
CA ILE A 103 -1.72 -12.25 13.62
C ILE A 103 -2.12 -11.33 14.78
N GLY A 104 -1.27 -11.27 15.81
CA GLY A 104 -1.59 -10.58 17.07
C GLY A 104 -2.71 -11.29 17.85
N GLY A 105 -3.54 -10.51 18.54
CA GLY A 105 -4.64 -11.05 19.33
C GLY A 105 -5.80 -10.07 19.49
N VAL A 106 -7.00 -10.63 19.64
CA VAL A 106 -8.20 -9.85 19.96
C VAL A 106 -8.30 -9.66 21.48
N GLY A 107 -8.44 -8.41 21.92
CA GLY A 107 -8.59 -8.09 23.33
C GLY A 107 -8.47 -6.60 23.63
N GLN A 108 -8.04 -6.27 24.84
CA GLN A 108 -7.90 -4.88 25.34
C GLN A 108 -6.50 -4.62 25.92
N GLY A 109 -5.60 -5.61 25.82
CA GLY A 109 -4.23 -5.50 26.25
C GLY A 109 -3.42 -4.50 25.43
N PRO A 110 -2.21 -4.15 25.88
CA PRO A 110 -1.34 -3.20 25.20
C PRO A 110 -0.93 -3.66 23.78
N GLU A 111 -0.92 -4.98 23.55
CA GLU A 111 -0.49 -5.64 22.32
C GLU A 111 -1.67 -6.27 21.55
N GLU A 112 -2.91 -5.97 21.96
CA GLU A 112 -4.12 -6.55 21.39
C GLU A 112 -4.97 -5.47 20.72
N TYR A 113 -5.76 -5.87 19.73
CA TYR A 113 -6.75 -5.01 19.09
C TYR A 113 -8.18 -5.45 19.43
N PRO A 114 -9.14 -4.51 19.50
CA PRO A 114 -10.52 -4.83 19.84
C PRO A 114 -11.21 -5.63 18.72
N SER A 115 -12.12 -6.53 19.10
CA SER A 115 -12.93 -7.31 18.16
C SER A 115 -13.70 -6.41 17.18
N GLY A 116 -13.44 -6.54 15.88
CA GLY A 116 -14.17 -5.85 14.81
C GLY A 116 -14.01 -4.32 14.77
N ALA A 117 -13.08 -3.75 15.53
CA ALA A 117 -12.91 -2.29 15.67
C ALA A 117 -11.48 -1.86 15.33
N TYR A 118 -11.02 -2.22 14.13
CA TYR A 118 -9.71 -1.86 13.59
C TYR A 118 -9.72 -1.94 12.06
N ASN A 119 -8.82 -1.19 11.41
CA ASN A 119 -8.46 -1.41 10.00
C ASN A 119 -7.10 -2.09 9.90
N MET A 120 -6.88 -2.78 8.79
CA MET A 120 -5.63 -3.49 8.54
C MET A 120 -4.92 -2.94 7.31
N ALA A 121 -3.59 -2.87 7.39
CA ALA A 121 -2.71 -2.73 6.23
C ALA A 121 -1.59 -3.76 6.30
N VAL A 122 -1.11 -4.23 5.15
CA VAL A 122 -0.04 -5.24 5.08
C VAL A 122 1.12 -4.68 4.26
N ASP A 123 2.32 -4.70 4.85
CA ASP A 123 3.58 -4.50 4.17
C ASP A 123 4.20 -5.87 3.88
N ALA A 124 3.77 -6.49 2.78
CA ALA A 124 4.21 -7.84 2.42
C ALA A 124 5.72 -7.91 2.14
N GLN A 125 6.31 -6.83 1.62
CA GLN A 125 7.75 -6.76 1.32
C GLN A 125 8.60 -6.83 2.58
N ASN A 126 8.14 -6.18 3.67
CA ASN A 126 8.85 -6.17 4.95
C ASN A 126 8.30 -7.18 5.96
N GLY A 127 7.25 -7.94 5.60
CA GLY A 127 6.65 -8.94 6.48
C GLY A 127 5.96 -8.36 7.71
N VAL A 128 5.34 -7.17 7.59
CA VAL A 128 4.68 -6.49 8.70
C VAL A 128 3.19 -6.30 8.41
N VAL A 129 2.36 -6.56 9.42
CA VAL A 129 0.93 -6.26 9.40
C VAL A 129 0.63 -5.18 10.42
N TYR A 130 -0.15 -4.20 10.00
CA TYR A 130 -0.56 -3.05 10.80
C TYR A 130 -2.04 -3.14 11.15
N ALA A 131 -2.37 -2.92 12.42
CA ALA A 131 -3.73 -2.74 12.89
C ALA A 131 -3.89 -1.31 13.40
N PHE A 132 -4.74 -0.52 12.73
CA PHE A 132 -5.09 0.83 13.18
C PHE A 132 -6.35 0.79 14.02
N ILE A 133 -6.25 1.33 15.22
CA ILE A 133 -7.35 1.44 16.19
C ILE A 133 -7.62 2.93 16.39
N SER A 134 -8.85 3.34 16.09
CA SER A 134 -9.30 4.72 16.29
C SER A 134 -9.22 5.10 17.78
N PRO A 135 -8.79 6.33 18.12
CA PRO A 135 -8.53 7.44 17.20
C PRO A 135 -7.10 7.50 16.64
N ASP A 136 -6.11 6.91 17.30
CA ASP A 136 -4.71 7.22 17.01
C ASP A 136 -3.73 6.08 17.31
N ILE A 137 -4.17 4.86 17.60
CA ILE A 137 -3.25 3.76 17.93
C ILE A 137 -2.93 2.96 16.67
N LEU A 138 -1.65 2.72 16.44
CA LEU A 138 -1.15 1.82 15.42
C LEU A 138 -0.37 0.69 16.09
N LEU A 139 -0.84 -0.54 15.92
CA LEU A 139 -0.13 -1.75 16.31
C LEU A 139 0.51 -2.37 15.08
N SER A 140 1.69 -2.96 15.25
CA SER A 140 2.40 -3.68 14.19
C SER A 140 2.79 -5.08 14.66
N TYR A 141 2.71 -6.03 13.74
CA TYR A 141 2.94 -7.44 13.98
C TYR A 141 3.76 -8.04 12.85
N SER A 142 4.52 -9.11 13.13
CA SER A 142 5.14 -9.93 12.10
C SER A 142 4.09 -10.80 11.39
N LEU A 143 4.44 -11.38 10.24
CA LEU A 143 3.58 -12.36 9.55
C LEU A 143 3.36 -13.66 10.35
N THR A 144 4.18 -13.94 11.36
CA THR A 144 3.99 -15.07 12.29
C THR A 144 3.07 -14.71 13.46
N GLY A 145 2.69 -13.44 13.59
CA GLY A 145 1.75 -12.94 14.59
C GLY A 145 2.40 -12.37 15.85
N GLU A 146 3.72 -12.22 15.88
CA GLU A 146 4.43 -11.61 17.00
C GLU A 146 4.21 -10.10 17.02
N PHE A 147 3.94 -9.54 18.18
CA PHE A 147 3.86 -8.09 18.37
C PHE A 147 5.23 -7.44 18.17
N LEU A 148 5.26 -6.35 17.41
CA LEU A 148 6.48 -5.60 17.12
C LEU A 148 6.49 -4.25 17.84
N GLN A 149 5.43 -3.47 17.67
CA GLN A 149 5.38 -2.11 18.20
C GLN A 149 3.97 -1.57 18.31
N ARG A 150 3.79 -0.68 19.29
CA ARG A 150 2.64 0.22 19.45
C ARG A 150 3.11 1.66 19.34
N VAL A 151 2.50 2.43 18.45
CA VAL A 151 2.78 3.87 18.29
C VAL A 151 1.49 4.67 18.23
N HIS A 152 1.61 5.95 18.55
CA HIS A 152 0.54 6.92 18.34
C HIS A 152 0.71 7.58 16.97
N VAL A 153 -0.37 7.59 16.21
CA VAL A 153 -0.48 8.26 14.93
C VAL A 153 -0.71 9.75 15.16
N GLN A 154 0.14 10.57 14.56
CA GLN A 154 -0.01 12.01 14.58
C GLN A 154 -1.17 12.44 13.66
N MET A 155 -2.31 12.80 14.25
CA MET A 155 -3.45 13.32 13.51
C MET A 155 -3.22 14.78 13.05
N PRO A 156 -3.68 15.16 11.83
CA PRO A 156 -3.60 16.55 11.37
C PRO A 156 -4.39 17.51 12.26
N GLU A 157 -3.85 18.73 12.47
CA GLU A 157 -4.53 19.75 13.27
C GLU A 157 -5.89 20.17 12.71
N GLY A 158 -6.82 20.52 13.61
CA GLY A 158 -8.16 21.02 13.24
C GLY A 158 -9.00 19.97 12.52
N VAL A 159 -8.77 18.70 12.83
CA VAL A 159 -9.56 17.56 12.39
C VAL A 159 -9.97 16.77 13.62
N SER A 160 -11.27 16.73 13.91
CA SER A 160 -11.84 16.02 15.05
C SER A 160 -12.87 14.97 14.62
N GLY A 161 -13.15 14.00 15.50
CA GLY A 161 -14.15 12.97 15.26
C GLY A 161 -13.85 12.04 14.08
N VAL A 162 -12.59 11.91 13.69
CA VAL A 162 -12.18 10.95 12.66
C VAL A 162 -12.18 9.56 13.26
N GLN A 163 -12.91 8.68 12.60
CA GLN A 163 -12.94 7.27 12.94
C GLN A 163 -11.98 6.50 12.01
N TYR A 164 -12.40 5.33 11.58
CA TYR A 164 -11.71 4.43 10.70
C TYR A 164 -11.56 5.00 9.28
N PRO A 165 -10.39 4.89 8.63
CA PRO A 165 -10.28 5.11 7.20
C PRO A 165 -11.10 4.05 6.42
N GLU A 166 -11.61 4.45 5.26
CA GLU A 166 -12.25 3.53 4.32
C GLU A 166 -11.24 2.58 3.69
N ILE A 167 -10.05 3.12 3.39
CA ILE A 167 -8.93 2.34 2.86
C ILE A 167 -7.69 2.65 3.69
N PHE A 168 -7.07 1.60 4.19
CA PHE A 168 -5.79 1.66 4.89
C PHE A 168 -4.80 0.73 4.20
N GLN A 169 -3.68 1.27 3.73
CA GLN A 169 -2.73 0.49 2.93
C GLN A 169 -1.30 1.02 3.02
N VAL A 170 -0.34 0.15 2.77
CA VAL A 170 1.07 0.51 2.64
C VAL A 170 1.37 0.77 1.16
N GLN A 171 1.97 1.91 0.85
CA GLN A 171 2.42 2.24 -0.50
C GLN A 171 3.73 3.03 -0.44
N ASN A 172 4.71 2.65 -1.26
CA ASN A 172 6.01 3.35 -1.36
C ASN A 172 6.68 3.56 0.03
N GLY A 173 6.58 2.56 0.91
CA GLY A 173 7.16 2.60 2.26
C GLY A 173 6.39 3.44 3.30
N LEU A 174 5.30 4.08 2.90
CA LEU A 174 4.44 4.88 3.79
C LEU A 174 3.10 4.19 4.03
N LEU A 175 2.47 4.53 5.15
CA LEU A 175 1.11 4.13 5.48
C LEU A 175 0.14 5.22 4.99
N TYR A 176 -0.86 4.83 4.20
CA TYR A 176 -1.88 5.72 3.64
C TYR A 176 -3.26 5.41 4.20
N PHE A 177 -3.94 6.47 4.63
CA PHE A 177 -5.28 6.46 5.20
C PHE A 177 -6.16 7.28 4.28
N TYR A 178 -7.20 6.69 3.71
CA TYR A 178 -8.16 7.36 2.85
C TYR A 178 -9.51 7.44 3.55
N TYR A 179 -10.10 8.63 3.54
CA TYR A 179 -11.33 8.95 4.24
C TYR A 179 -12.37 9.50 3.27
N MET A 180 -13.61 9.10 3.46
CA MET A 180 -14.75 9.71 2.78
C MET A 180 -15.23 10.94 3.56
N ASN A 181 -14.62 12.10 3.30
CA ASN A 181 -15.01 13.39 3.91
C ASN A 181 -14.97 13.42 5.46
N ALA A 182 -13.90 12.93 6.09
CA ALA A 182 -13.79 12.90 7.55
C ALA A 182 -13.56 14.29 8.18
N GLY A 183 -13.84 14.46 9.48
CA GLY A 183 -13.75 15.73 10.22
C GLY A 183 -15.12 16.30 10.60
N ALA A 184 -15.22 17.13 11.63
CA ALA A 184 -16.50 17.67 12.11
C ALA A 184 -17.11 18.73 11.18
N ILE A 185 -18.37 19.09 11.42
CA ILE A 185 -19.01 20.25 10.76
C ILE A 185 -18.24 21.52 11.15
N GLY A 186 -17.99 22.40 10.19
CA GLY A 186 -17.16 23.59 10.38
C GLY A 186 -15.66 23.35 10.15
N GLU A 187 -15.20 22.09 10.09
CA GLU A 187 -13.82 21.75 9.76
C GLU A 187 -13.62 21.50 8.27
N LYS A 188 -12.40 21.74 7.77
CA LYS A 188 -12.04 21.30 6.41
C LYS A 188 -11.93 19.77 6.40
N PRO A 189 -12.67 19.07 5.52
CA PRO A 189 -12.69 17.61 5.52
C PRO A 189 -11.30 17.05 5.24
N LEU A 190 -10.95 15.96 5.90
CA LEU A 190 -9.77 15.16 5.62
C LEU A 190 -10.13 14.11 4.55
N TYR A 191 -9.36 14.08 3.46
CA TYR A 191 -9.54 13.11 2.38
C TYR A 191 -8.53 11.97 2.46
N TRP A 192 -7.27 12.30 2.75
CA TRP A 192 -6.26 11.30 2.99
C TRP A 192 -5.09 11.85 3.80
N MET A 193 -4.36 10.96 4.47
CA MET A 193 -3.08 11.25 5.09
C MET A 193 -2.08 10.13 4.83
N ALA A 194 -0.81 10.50 4.75
CA ALA A 194 0.32 9.60 4.62
C ALA A 194 1.23 9.79 5.83
N MET A 195 1.66 8.69 6.42
CA MET A 195 2.52 8.69 7.61
C MET A 195 3.68 7.71 7.46
N ASN A 196 4.73 7.98 8.23
CA ASN A 196 5.77 7.01 8.48
C ASN A 196 5.26 5.92 9.42
N LYS A 197 5.97 4.80 9.45
CA LYS A 197 5.63 3.62 10.27
C LYS A 197 5.81 3.86 11.77
N ASP A 198 6.51 4.93 12.16
CA ASP A 198 6.66 5.39 13.54
C ASP A 198 5.47 6.24 14.02
N GLY A 199 4.47 6.48 13.17
CA GLY A 199 3.29 7.30 13.47
C GLY A 199 3.42 8.77 13.10
N THR A 200 4.59 9.24 12.62
CA THR A 200 4.78 10.65 12.26
C THR A 200 4.06 11.01 10.96
N LEU A 201 3.32 12.13 10.97
CA LEU A 201 2.59 12.62 9.80
C LEU A 201 3.56 13.17 8.76
N VAL A 202 3.52 12.62 7.54
CA VAL A 202 4.34 13.13 6.43
C VAL A 202 3.58 14.20 5.66
N ARG A 203 2.33 13.91 5.29
CA ARG A 203 1.48 14.83 4.51
C ARG A 203 0.02 14.42 4.57
N CYS A 204 -0.88 15.38 4.35
CA CYS A 204 -2.30 15.11 4.22
C CYS A 204 -2.94 16.00 3.15
N ARG A 205 -4.14 15.59 2.68
CA ARG A 205 -4.99 16.41 1.82
C ARG A 205 -6.30 16.70 2.50
N ARG A 206 -6.63 17.99 2.54
CA ARG A 206 -7.86 18.52 3.11
C ARG A 206 -8.68 19.26 2.07
N GLY A 207 -9.98 19.38 2.33
CA GLY A 207 -10.89 20.22 1.56
C GLY A 207 -10.51 21.71 1.64
N GLN A 208 -10.86 22.47 0.61
CA GLN A 208 -10.64 23.92 0.60
C GLN A 208 -11.67 24.67 1.46
N LYS A 209 -12.91 24.16 1.49
CA LYS A 209 -14.03 24.71 2.26
C LYS A 209 -14.34 23.82 3.46
N ALA A 210 -14.84 24.44 4.53
CA ALA A 210 -15.34 23.72 5.69
C ALA A 210 -16.57 22.87 5.31
N ARG A 211 -16.76 21.75 6.01
CA ARG A 211 -17.98 20.96 5.92
C ARG A 211 -19.16 21.82 6.39
N THR A 212 -20.17 21.96 5.54
CA THR A 212 -21.46 22.54 5.89
C THR A 212 -22.50 21.44 6.02
N PHE A 213 -23.62 21.73 6.67
CA PHE A 213 -24.80 20.88 6.54
C PHE A 213 -25.20 20.82 5.06
N PHE A 214 -25.38 19.62 4.53
CA PHE A 214 -26.22 19.46 3.34
C PHE A 214 -27.64 19.69 3.80
N ILE A 215 -28.16 20.91 3.65
CA ILE A 215 -29.61 21.09 3.56
C ILE A 215 -29.97 20.41 2.23
N ARG A 216 -30.43 19.17 2.29
CA ARG A 216 -31.25 18.65 1.19
C ARG A 216 -32.52 19.48 1.24
N GLU A 217 -32.57 20.56 0.48
CA GLU A 217 -33.86 21.06 0.01
C GLU A 217 -34.41 19.96 -0.91
N PHE A 218 -35.10 19.01 -0.30
CA PHE A 218 -36.11 18.27 -1.04
C PHE A 218 -37.22 19.29 -1.33
N CYS A 219 -37.23 19.83 -2.55
CA CYS A 219 -38.45 20.37 -3.14
C CYS A 219 -39.45 19.23 -3.35
#